data_AF-A0A9P9QRM1-F1
#
_entry.id   AF-A0A9P9QRM1-F1
#
_cell.length_a   1.000
_cell.length_b   1.000
_cell.length_c   1.000
_cell.angle_alpha   90.00
_cell.angle_beta   90.00
_cell.angle_gamma   90.00
#
_symmetry.space_group_name_H-M   'P 1'
#
loop_
_entity.id
_entity.type
_entity.pdbx_description
1 polymer ?
#
loop_
_entity_poly.entity_id
_entity_poly.type
_entity_poly.pdbx_seq_one_letter_code
_entity_poly.pdbx_strand_id
1 'polypeptide(L)'
;MPLIYSEGKDKAMQRLREEIEKASKGHNREDFSVTFSLSDAFDIEHFVAREDELSRIHKALRGDGSRRAVILHGLGGIGKTQLSIAYAKRHKDDYSSIFWLNTKDEDSVTLIGV
;
A
#
# COMPACT_ATOMS: atom_id res chain seq x y z
N MET A 1 -0.36 -18.05 -20.22
CA MET A 1 0.62 -19.11 -20.53
C MET A 1 0.16 -19.87 -21.78
N PRO A 2 0.95 -19.92 -22.86
CA PRO A 2 0.58 -20.68 -24.06
C PRO A 2 0.81 -22.19 -23.88
N LEU A 3 -0.11 -23.00 -24.43
CA LEU A 3 -0.05 -24.47 -24.43
C LEU A 3 0.88 -24.96 -25.55
N ILE A 4 1.88 -25.77 -25.19
CA ILE A 4 2.80 -26.41 -26.14
C ILE A 4 2.55 -27.92 -26.05
N TYR A 5 1.81 -28.45 -27.04
CA TYR A 5 1.27 -29.81 -26.99
C TYR A 5 2.29 -30.93 -27.25
N SER A 6 3.51 -30.62 -27.69
CA SER A 6 4.55 -31.60 -28.07
C SER A 6 5.73 -31.73 -27.09
N GLU A 7 5.75 -30.97 -25.99
CA GLU A 7 6.94 -30.92 -25.13
C GLU A 7 7.02 -32.03 -24.06
N GLY A 8 5.93 -32.78 -23.84
CA GLY A 8 5.87 -33.85 -22.83
C GLY A 8 5.64 -33.36 -21.39
N LYS A 9 5.24 -34.28 -20.51
CA LYS A 9 4.77 -33.98 -19.14
C LYS A 9 5.84 -33.32 -18.27
N ASP A 10 7.08 -33.79 -18.35
CA ASP A 10 8.16 -33.30 -17.48
C ASP A 10 8.54 -31.86 -17.81
N LYS A 11 8.63 -31.51 -19.10
CA LYS A 11 8.87 -30.12 -19.54
C LYS A 11 7.70 -29.21 -19.20
N ALA A 12 6.46 -29.69 -19.30
CA ALA A 12 5.28 -28.93 -18.91
C ALA A 12 5.26 -28.62 -17.41
N MET A 13 5.64 -29.60 -16.58
CA MET A 13 5.76 -29.41 -15.14
C MET A 13 6.90 -28.48 -14.77
N GLN A 14 8.03 -28.55 -15.47
CA GLN A 14 9.17 -27.67 -15.26
C GLN A 14 8.81 -26.21 -15.59
N ARG A 15 8.19 -25.94 -16.74
CA ARG A 15 7.73 -24.59 -17.10
C ARG A 15 6.68 -24.05 -16.15
N LEU A 16 5.74 -24.90 -15.69
CA LEU A 16 4.75 -24.49 -14.70
C LEU A 16 5.43 -24.07 -13.39
N ARG A 17 6.42 -24.84 -12.92
CA ARG A 17 7.19 -24.49 -11.72
C ARG A 17 7.95 -23.19 -11.89
N GLU A 18 8.60 -22.99 -13.04
CA GLU A 18 9.32 -21.76 -13.35
C GLU A 18 8.38 -20.54 -13.38
N GLU A 19 7.19 -20.67 -13.96
CA GLU A 19 6.21 -19.59 -14.02
C GLU A 19 5.60 -19.28 -12.65
N ILE A 20 5.33 -20.31 -11.83
CA ILE A 20 4.92 -20.15 -10.43
C ILE A 20 6.03 -19.47 -9.62
N GLU A 21 7.27 -19.89 -9.79
CA GLU A 21 8.41 -19.30 -9.08
C GLU A 21 8.60 -17.84 -9.50
N LYS A 22 8.49 -17.55 -10.79
CA LYS A 22 8.59 -16.19 -11.36
C LYS A 22 7.44 -15.29 -10.91
N ALA A 23 6.23 -15.83 -10.76
CA ALA A 23 5.08 -15.10 -10.20
C ALA A 23 5.18 -14.93 -8.68
N SER A 24 5.82 -15.89 -7.98
CA SER A 24 6.05 -15.84 -6.52
C SER A 24 7.18 -14.90 -6.14
N LYS A 25 8.16 -14.69 -7.03
CA LYS A 25 9.13 -13.60 -6.97
C LYS A 25 8.38 -12.34 -7.37
N GLY A 26 7.63 -11.80 -6.40
CA GLY A 26 6.78 -10.63 -6.56
C GLY A 26 7.48 -9.54 -7.35
N HIS A 27 6.69 -8.83 -8.16
CA HIS A 27 7.16 -7.67 -8.93
C HIS A 27 8.14 -6.87 -8.08
N ASN A 28 9.38 -6.76 -8.56
CA ASN A 28 10.30 -5.76 -8.06
C ASN A 28 9.50 -4.46 -8.08
N ARG A 29 9.23 -3.88 -6.90
CA ARG A 29 8.45 -2.63 -6.82
C ARG A 29 9.21 -1.65 -7.69
N GLU A 30 8.68 -1.34 -8.86
CA GLU A 30 9.19 -0.20 -9.60
C GLU A 30 8.94 0.99 -8.67
N ASP A 31 10.04 1.58 -8.20
CA ASP A 31 9.97 2.77 -7.35
C ASP A 31 9.43 3.89 -8.22
N PHE A 32 8.14 4.15 -8.05
CA PHE A 32 7.47 5.27 -8.67
C PHE A 32 8.10 6.56 -8.14
N SER A 33 8.51 7.46 -9.04
CA SER A 33 9.04 8.78 -8.68
C SER A 33 7.90 9.76 -8.38
N VAL A 34 7.10 9.48 -7.35
CA VAL A 34 6.00 10.36 -6.89
C VAL A 34 6.48 11.13 -5.65
N THR A 35 6.30 12.44 -5.66
CA THR A 35 6.66 13.29 -4.52
C THR A 35 5.64 13.13 -3.40
N PHE A 36 6.10 12.78 -2.20
CA PHE A 36 5.23 12.74 -1.04
C PHE A 36 4.70 14.13 -0.70
N SER A 37 3.40 14.36 -0.91
CA SER A 37 2.72 15.62 -0.64
C SER A 37 1.49 15.42 0.24
N LEU A 38 1.36 16.28 1.25
CA LEU A 38 0.23 16.33 2.18
C LEU A 38 -0.44 17.71 2.15
N SER A 39 -0.37 18.46 1.04
CA SER A 39 -0.86 19.84 0.97
C SER A 39 -2.31 20.02 1.45
N ASP A 40 -3.17 19.03 1.24
CA ASP A 40 -4.58 19.03 1.66
C ASP A 40 -4.83 18.30 2.98
N ALA A 41 -3.79 17.69 3.56
CA ALA A 41 -3.84 17.05 4.85
C ALA A 41 -3.20 18.01 5.86
N PHE A 42 -4.01 18.61 6.73
CA PHE A 42 -3.50 19.46 7.81
C PHE A 42 -2.52 18.69 8.67
N ASP A 43 -1.25 18.92 8.42
CA ASP A 43 -0.16 18.32 9.15
C ASP A 43 0.01 19.01 10.50
N ILE A 44 0.38 18.24 11.52
CA ILE A 44 0.61 18.76 12.86
C ILE A 44 2.07 18.52 13.26
N GLU A 45 2.68 19.53 13.87
CA GLU A 45 4.08 19.50 14.29
C GLU A 45 4.34 18.47 15.40
N HIS A 46 3.34 18.25 16.26
CA HIS A 46 3.44 17.34 17.40
C HIS A 46 2.31 16.31 17.38
N PHE A 47 2.65 15.10 16.94
CA PHE A 47 1.80 13.91 17.07
C PHE A 47 2.40 12.99 18.14
N VAL A 48 1.66 12.72 19.22
CA VAL A 48 2.17 11.98 20.39
C VAL A 48 1.21 10.86 20.83
N ALA A 49 1.76 9.88 21.57
CA ALA A 49 1.02 8.90 22.37
C ALA A 49 0.03 8.00 21.61
N ARG A 50 0.36 7.56 20.39
CA ARG A 50 -0.45 6.63 19.56
C ARG A 50 0.39 5.51 18.93
N GLU A 51 1.47 5.14 19.61
CA GLU A 51 2.46 4.17 19.10
C GLU A 51 1.86 2.77 18.92
N ASP A 52 0.96 2.36 19.82
CA ASP A 52 0.29 1.07 19.73
C ASP A 52 -0.61 0.99 18.49
N GLU A 53 -1.37 2.04 18.21
CA GLU A 53 -2.19 2.11 17.00
C GLU A 53 -1.33 2.14 15.73
N LEU A 54 -0.26 2.94 15.71
CA LEU A 54 0.68 2.97 14.58
C LEU A 54 1.28 1.58 14.32
N SER A 55 1.71 0.87 15.36
CA SER A 55 2.23 -0.49 15.25
C SER A 55 1.20 -1.47 14.70
N ARG A 56 -0.06 -1.35 15.12
CA ARG A 56 -1.17 -2.18 14.61
C ARG A 56 -1.46 -1.91 13.14
N ILE A 57 -1.47 -0.65 12.72
CA ILE A 57 -1.62 -0.26 11.31
C ILE A 57 -0.47 -0.86 10.50
N HIS A 58 0.78 -0.69 10.96
CA HIS A 58 1.96 -1.21 10.26
C HIS A 58 1.89 -2.73 10.08
N LYS A 59 1.59 -3.47 11.16
CA LYS A 59 1.44 -4.94 11.10
C LYS A 59 0.31 -5.39 10.18
N ALA A 60 -0.78 -4.65 10.11
CA ALA A 60 -1.91 -4.98 9.25
C ALA A 60 -1.61 -4.74 7.76
N LEU A 61 -0.88 -3.66 7.45
CA LEU A 61 -0.51 -3.27 6.08
C LEU A 61 0.75 -3.98 5.56
N ARG A 62 1.67 -4.39 6.45
CA ARG A 62 2.85 -5.17 6.07
C ARG A 62 2.40 -6.57 5.63
N GLY A 63 2.68 -6.92 4.38
CA GLY A 63 2.25 -8.18 3.77
C GLY A 63 3.21 -8.68 2.69
N ASP A 64 2.93 -9.87 2.19
CA ASP A 64 3.66 -10.63 1.18
C ASP A 64 3.44 -10.14 -0.26
N GLY A 65 3.05 -8.87 -0.44
CA GLY A 65 2.65 -8.30 -1.74
C GLY A 65 1.16 -8.44 -2.07
N SER A 66 0.36 -9.07 -1.20
CA SER A 66 -1.10 -9.06 -1.30
C SER A 66 -1.72 -7.69 -1.01
N ARG A 67 -2.91 -7.41 -1.55
CA ARG A 67 -3.66 -6.17 -1.28
C ARG A 67 -4.23 -6.18 0.15
N ARG A 68 -3.91 -5.15 0.92
CA ARG A 68 -4.32 -5.00 2.34
C ARG A 68 -5.08 -3.69 2.54
N ALA A 69 -5.96 -3.66 3.53
CA ALA A 69 -6.71 -2.47 3.90
C ALA A 69 -6.83 -2.36 5.42
N VAL A 70 -6.82 -1.11 5.92
CA VAL A 70 -7.07 -0.78 7.32
C VAL A 70 -8.14 0.31 7.37
N ILE A 71 -9.13 0.12 8.23
CA ILE A 71 -10.22 1.09 8.45
C ILE A 71 -10.03 1.68 9.84
N LEU A 72 -9.85 3.00 9.92
CA LEU A 72 -9.81 3.74 11.18
C LEU A 72 -11.22 4.24 11.51
N HIS A 73 -11.76 3.80 12.64
CA HIS A 73 -13.09 4.20 13.12
C HIS A 73 -13.02 4.71 14.57
N GLY A 74 -14.03 5.48 14.98
CA GLY A 74 -14.07 6.12 16.30
C GLY A 74 -14.78 7.46 16.28
N LEU A 75 -14.95 8.06 17.45
CA LEU A 75 -15.67 9.33 17.65
C LEU A 75 -15.15 10.48 16.76
N GLY A 76 -16.01 11.46 16.50
CA GLY A 76 -15.62 12.71 15.85
C GLY A 76 -14.51 13.40 16.64
N GLY A 77 -13.55 14.01 15.95
CA GLY A 77 -12.45 14.74 16.60
C GLY A 77 -11.37 13.88 17.30
N ILE A 78 -11.51 12.55 17.39
CA ILE A 78 -10.54 11.68 18.08
C ILE A 78 -9.16 11.56 17.39
N GLY A 79 -8.95 12.26 16.26
CA GLY A 79 -7.66 12.29 15.57
C GLY A 79 -7.40 11.18 14.55
N LYS A 80 -8.43 10.50 14.02
CA LYS A 80 -8.26 9.43 13.00
C LYS A 80 -7.45 9.90 11.78
N THR A 81 -7.79 11.06 11.24
CA THR A 81 -7.10 11.66 10.10
C THR A 81 -5.62 11.94 10.43
N GLN A 82 -5.36 12.46 11.63
CA GLN A 82 -4.00 12.74 12.09
C GLN A 82 -3.17 11.45 12.29
N LEU A 83 -3.81 10.37 12.77
CA LEU A 83 -3.17 9.07 12.87
C LEU A 83 -2.78 8.51 11.50
N SER A 84 -3.63 8.65 10.47
CA SER A 84 -3.28 8.27 9.10
C SER A 84 -2.10 9.07 8.54
N ILE A 85 -2.10 10.39 8.77
CA ILE A 85 -1.03 11.29 8.32
C ILE A 85 0.30 10.91 8.99
N ALA A 86 0.29 10.72 10.31
CA ALA A 86 1.47 10.32 11.07
C ALA A 86 2.04 8.97 10.58
N TYR A 87 1.15 8.00 10.31
CA TYR A 87 1.56 6.70 9.75
C TYR A 87 2.23 6.87 8.37
N ALA A 88 1.59 7.59 7.45
CA ALA A 88 2.09 7.81 6.10
C ALA A 88 3.47 8.48 6.11
N LYS A 89 3.69 9.46 6.99
CA LYS A 89 4.98 10.13 7.15
C LYS A 89 6.07 9.22 7.68
N ARG A 90 5.78 8.44 8.73
CA ARG A 90 6.77 7.59 9.39
C ARG A 90 7.20 6.42 8.51
N HIS A 91 6.28 5.91 7.69
CA HIS A 91 6.50 4.75 6.84
C HIS A 91 6.63 5.11 5.35
N LYS A 92 6.90 6.37 5.00
CA LYS A 92 6.94 6.82 3.61
C LYS A 92 7.90 5.98 2.76
N ASP A 93 9.04 5.58 3.33
CA ASP A 93 10.10 4.84 2.65
C ASP A 93 9.77 3.33 2.54
N ASP A 94 8.73 2.85 3.23
CA ASP A 94 8.21 1.48 3.09
C ASP A 94 7.28 1.34 1.87
N TYR A 95 6.94 2.46 1.20
CA TYR A 95 6.06 2.50 0.04
C TYR A 95 6.72 3.19 -1.15
N SER A 96 6.56 2.61 -2.34
CA SER A 96 7.00 3.24 -3.58
C SER A 96 6.20 4.49 -3.95
N SER A 97 4.98 4.64 -3.42
CA SER A 97 4.15 5.84 -3.58
C SER A 97 3.07 5.90 -2.51
N ILE A 98 2.68 7.12 -2.14
CA ILE A 98 1.56 7.39 -1.24
C ILE A 98 0.66 8.43 -1.89
N PHE A 99 -0.64 8.14 -1.95
CA PHE A 99 -1.66 9.06 -2.44
C PHE A 99 -2.59 9.43 -1.29
N TRP A 100 -2.82 10.73 -1.11
CA TRP A 100 -3.82 11.24 -0.17
C TRP A 100 -5.07 11.67 -0.93
N LEU A 101 -6.21 11.09 -0.56
CA LEU A 101 -7.50 11.34 -1.19
C LEU A 101 -8.47 11.89 -0.14
N ASN A 102 -9.01 13.08 -0.40
CA ASN A 102 -10.07 13.67 0.40
C ASN A 102 -11.41 13.43 -0.30
N THR A 103 -12.29 12.64 0.32
CA THR A 103 -13.60 12.24 -0.24
C THR A 103 -14.76 12.95 0.46
N LYS A 104 -14.59 14.21 0.87
CA LYS A 104 -15.65 14.98 1.55
C LYS A 104 -16.82 15.34 0.63
N ASP A 105 -16.60 15.41 -0.68
CA ASP A 105 -17.62 15.69 -1.68
C ASP A 105 -17.93 14.42 -2.50
N GLU A 106 -19.21 14.08 -2.63
CA GLU A 106 -19.70 12.89 -3.36
C GLU A 106 -19.26 12.86 -4.84
N ASP A 107 -19.03 14.03 -5.43
CA ASP A 107 -18.75 14.20 -6.86
C ASP A 107 -17.26 14.38 -7.21
N SER A 108 -16.35 14.41 -6.22
CA SER A 108 -14.92 14.60 -6.50
C SER A 108 -14.01 13.69 -5.68
N VAL A 109 -13.36 12.75 -6.37
CA VAL A 109 -12.14 12.11 -5.88
C VAL A 109 -10.98 12.90 -6.46
N THR A 110 -10.52 13.91 -5.75
CA THR A 110 -9.31 14.64 -6.15
C THR A 110 -8.10 13.76 -5.90
N LEU A 111 -7.65 13.05 -6.94
CA LEU A 111 -6.38 12.34 -6.95
C LEU A 111 -5.26 13.35 -7.12
N ILE A 112 -4.63 13.72 -6.00
CA ILE A 112 -3.45 14.57 -6.04
C ILE A 112 -2.25 13.66 -6.26
N GLY A 113 -1.89 13.50 -7.53
CA GLY A 113 -0.60 12.97 -7.95
C GLY A 113 0.32 14.12 -8.33
N VAL A 114 1.53 14.13 -7.76
CA VAL A 114 2.68 14.89 -8.28
C VAL A 114 3.89 13.99 -8.26
#